data_AF-A0A7S2R1J2-F1
#
_entry.id   AF-A0A7S2R1J2-F1
#
_cell.length_a   1.000
_cell.length_b   1.000
_cell.length_c   1.000
_cell.angle_alpha   90.00
_cell.angle_beta   90.00
_cell.angle_gamma   90.00
#
_symmetry.space_group_name_H-M   'P 1'
#
loop_
_entity.id
_entity.type
_entity.pdbx_description
1 polymer ?
#
loop_
_entity_poly.entity_id
_entity_poly.type
_entity_poly.pdbx_seq_one_letter_code
_entity_poly.pdbx_strand_id
1 'polypeptide(L)'
;LFYFVRTMDSKDIIYDVLSSPLPPRPDAIATFLHSEDFLSGAQTLLHSIKHNLSKKIIYLPELIVFVTSNISSAAREKLCPAFCTRVIEIPYIPMPDSSCSEKSSHVTSRDGSHCGLTKL
;
A
#
# COMPACT_ATOMS: atom_id res chain seq x y z
N LEU A 1 -10.49 -6.94 -0.75
CA LEU A 1 -9.27 -7.41 -0.05
C LEU A 1 -8.43 -6.17 0.26
N PHE A 2 -8.43 -5.69 1.51
CA PHE A 2 -7.66 -4.51 1.92
C PHE A 2 -6.38 -5.00 2.58
N TYR A 3 -5.23 -4.67 2.01
CA TYR A 3 -3.93 -4.96 2.64
C TYR A 3 -3.54 -3.79 3.53
N PHE A 4 -3.41 -4.05 4.83
CA PHE A 4 -2.92 -3.10 5.82
C PHE A 4 -1.44 -3.43 6.09
N VAL A 5 -0.52 -2.58 5.64
CA VAL A 5 0.90 -2.72 5.96
C VAL A 5 1.15 -2.05 7.31
N ARG A 6 1.55 -2.87 8.29
CA ARG A 6 1.82 -2.46 9.68
C ARG A 6 3.18 -1.77 9.77
N THR A 7 3.25 -0.61 10.41
CA THR A 7 4.49 0.10 10.74
C THR A 7 5.26 -0.61 11.86
N MET A 8 6.59 -0.67 11.73
CA MET A 8 7.48 -1.14 12.79
C MET A 8 7.70 -0.03 13.82
N ASP A 9 7.68 -0.40 15.08
CA ASP A 9 7.82 0.51 16.22
C ASP A 9 9.24 0.42 16.80
N SER A 10 9.77 1.60 17.11
CA SER A 10 10.67 1.91 18.22
C SER A 10 12.09 1.31 18.31
N LYS A 11 13.03 2.27 18.39
CA LYS A 11 14.24 2.31 19.24
C LYS A 11 15.46 1.57 18.71
N ASP A 12 16.31 2.33 18.04
CA ASP A 12 17.71 2.61 18.42
C ASP A 12 18.39 3.22 17.19
N ILE A 13 19.17 4.30 17.35
CA ILE A 13 20.46 4.53 16.70
C ILE A 13 21.01 5.89 17.17
N ILE A 14 22.15 5.74 17.83
CA ILE A 14 23.14 6.68 18.30
C ILE A 14 23.46 7.76 17.24
N TYR A 15 23.53 9.02 17.69
CA TYR A 15 23.98 10.16 16.90
C TYR A 15 25.46 9.99 16.54
N ASP A 16 25.76 9.79 15.26
CA ASP A 16 27.10 9.99 14.71
C ASP A 16 27.10 11.24 13.81
N VAL A 17 28.04 12.13 14.09
CA VAL A 17 28.14 13.49 13.58
C VAL A 17 29.02 13.45 12.33
N LEU A 18 28.44 13.52 11.12
CA LEU A 18 29.06 14.00 9.87
C LEU A 18 28.16 13.73 8.64
N SER A 19 26.98 14.37 8.58
CA SER A 19 26.22 14.61 7.34
C SER A 19 24.99 15.40 7.75
N SER A 20 24.76 16.57 7.15
CA SER A 20 23.52 17.32 7.36
C SER A 20 22.33 16.38 7.10
N PRO A 21 21.52 16.01 8.12
CA PRO A 21 20.47 15.03 7.91
C PRO A 21 19.45 15.66 6.97
N LEU A 22 19.33 15.09 5.76
CA LEU A 22 18.20 15.38 4.88
C LEU A 22 16.92 15.25 5.73
N PRO A 23 15.94 16.15 5.56
CA PRO A 23 14.71 16.05 6.34
C PRO A 23 14.13 14.64 6.16
N PRO A 24 13.67 14.00 7.25
CA PRO A 24 13.12 12.66 7.17
C PRO A 24 12.00 12.63 6.13
N ARG A 25 12.03 11.62 5.25
CA ARG A 25 11.04 11.48 4.18
C ARG A 25 9.65 11.33 4.81
N PRO A 26 8.62 12.07 4.37
CA PRO A 26 7.28 11.92 4.89
C PRO A 26 6.79 10.49 4.66
N ASP A 27 6.06 9.96 5.65
CA ASP A 27 5.37 8.67 5.50
C ASP A 27 4.36 8.75 4.35
N ALA A 28 4.04 7.60 3.76
CA ALA A 28 3.06 7.53 2.67
C ALA A 28 1.95 6.54 3.00
N ILE A 29 0.71 6.97 2.79
CA ILE A 29 -0.47 6.12 2.87
C ILE A 29 -0.93 5.86 1.44
N ALA A 30 -0.88 4.59 1.04
CA ALA A 30 -1.25 4.17 -0.30
C ALA A 30 -2.61 3.47 -0.33
N THR A 31 -3.41 3.72 -1.35
CA THR A 31 -4.63 2.97 -1.67
C THR A 31 -4.61 2.56 -3.14
N PHE A 32 -5.15 1.39 -3.44
CA PHE A 32 -5.28 0.88 -4.80
C PHE A 32 -6.73 0.91 -5.28
N LEU A 33 -6.94 1.41 -6.49
CA LEU A 33 -8.24 1.56 -7.13
C LEU A 33 -8.22 0.88 -8.52
N HIS A 34 -8.98 -0.20 -8.62
CA HIS A 34 -9.05 -1.01 -9.85
C HIS A 34 -10.24 -0.64 -10.77
N SER A 35 -11.38 -0.29 -10.18
CA SER A 35 -12.62 0.07 -10.90
C SER A 35 -13.17 1.39 -10.38
N GLU A 36 -13.88 2.11 -11.24
CA GLU A 36 -14.59 3.35 -10.90
C GLU A 36 -15.74 3.12 -9.91
N ASP A 37 -16.26 1.89 -9.80
CA ASP A 37 -17.32 1.55 -8.84
C ASP A 37 -16.90 1.83 -7.39
N PHE A 38 -15.59 1.78 -7.12
CA PHE A 38 -15.02 2.01 -5.79
C PHE A 38 -14.59 3.47 -5.56
N LEU A 39 -14.80 4.36 -6.54
CA LEU A 39 -14.33 5.75 -6.49
C LEU A 39 -14.91 6.51 -5.29
N SER A 40 -16.22 6.38 -5.04
CA SER A 40 -16.90 7.03 -3.93
C SER A 40 -16.37 6.54 -2.57
N GLY A 41 -16.18 5.23 -2.43
CA GLY A 41 -15.58 4.62 -1.24
C GLY A 41 -14.14 5.11 -1.00
N ALA A 42 -13.34 5.20 -2.07
CA ALA A 42 -11.98 5.72 -2.00
C ALA A 42 -11.96 7.21 -1.57
N GLN A 43 -12.86 8.03 -2.11
CA GLN A 43 -12.99 9.44 -1.72
C GLN A 43 -13.36 9.58 -0.24
N THR A 44 -14.32 8.80 0.25
CA THR A 44 -14.70 8.81 1.67
C THR A 44 -13.54 8.36 2.58
N LEU A 45 -12.83 7.30 2.19
CA LEU A 45 -11.67 6.80 2.92
C LEU A 45 -10.58 7.88 3.01
N LEU A 46 -10.17 8.44 1.88
CA LEU A 46 -9.13 9.46 1.81
C LEU A 46 -9.53 10.73 2.59
N HIS A 47 -10.80 11.14 2.49
CA HIS A 47 -11.32 12.26 3.26
C HIS A 47 -11.26 12.00 4.78
N SER A 48 -11.65 10.80 5.21
CA SER A 48 -11.58 10.40 6.62
C SER A 48 -10.13 10.38 7.14
N ILE A 49 -9.20 9.82 6.37
CA ILE A 49 -7.77 9.81 6.71
C ILE A 49 -7.24 11.23 6.83
N LYS A 50 -7.50 12.08 5.82
CA LYS A 50 -7.07 13.49 5.82
C LYS A 50 -7.58 14.26 7.03
N HIS A 51 -8.81 13.99 7.48
CA HIS A 51 -9.41 14.63 8.65
C HIS A 51 -8.86 14.10 9.98
N ASN A 52 -8.51 12.80 10.05
CA ASN A 52 -8.00 12.17 11.26
C ASN A 52 -6.48 12.26 11.43
N LEU A 53 -5.75 12.66 10.39
CA LEU A 53 -4.31 12.92 10.49
C LEU A 53 -4.06 14.07 11.47
N SER A 54 -3.41 13.74 12.58
CA SER A 54 -3.14 14.68 13.66
C SER A 54 -2.22 15.80 13.18
N LYS A 55 -2.59 17.05 13.48
CA LYS A 55 -1.76 18.24 13.20
C LYS A 55 -0.43 18.27 13.98
N LYS A 56 -0.19 17.30 14.87
CA LYS A 56 1.03 17.20 15.67
C LYS A 56 2.20 16.55 14.92
N ILE A 57 1.97 16.03 13.72
CA ILE A 57 3.02 15.41 12.91
C ILE A 57 3.80 16.52 12.18
N ILE A 58 5.12 16.54 12.35
CA ILE A 58 6.03 17.55 11.77
C ILE A 58 6.04 17.45 10.23
N TYR A 59 5.88 16.23 9.69
CA TYR A 59 5.79 15.95 8.26
C TYR A 59 4.47 15.22 7.96
N LEU A 60 3.52 15.92 7.33
CA LEU A 60 2.24 15.30 6.97
C LEU A 60 2.47 14.17 5.96
N PRO A 61 1.86 12.99 6.14
CA PRO A 61 2.06 11.90 5.21
C PRO A 61 1.46 12.21 3.84
N GLU A 62 2.09 11.66 2.79
CA GLU A 62 1.57 11.71 1.43
C GLU A 62 0.41 10.72 1.28
N LEU A 63 -0.68 11.15 0.65
CA LEU A 63 -1.76 10.26 0.26
C LEU A 63 -1.58 9.90 -1.22
N ILE A 64 -1.31 8.63 -1.49
CA ILE A 64 -1.01 8.12 -2.84
C ILE A 64 -2.11 7.16 -3.27
N VAL A 65 -2.65 7.37 -4.47
CA VAL A 65 -3.63 6.44 -5.06
C VAL A 65 -3.02 5.78 -6.28
N PHE A 66 -2.93 4.47 -6.23
CA PHE A 66 -2.59 3.63 -7.37
C PHE A 66 -3.85 3.33 -8.17
N VAL A 67 -3.84 3.61 -9.46
CA VAL A 67 -4.98 3.38 -10.35
C VAL A 67 -4.57 2.47 -11.49
N THR A 68 -5.48 1.62 -11.96
CA THR A 68 -5.29 0.90 -13.22
C THR A 68 -5.77 1.73 -14.41
N SER A 69 -5.39 1.31 -15.63
CA SER A 69 -5.85 1.92 -16.90
C SER A 69 -7.37 1.92 -17.09
N ASN A 70 -8.10 1.12 -16.31
CA ASN A 70 -9.56 1.08 -16.30
C ASN A 70 -10.21 2.36 -15.71
N ILE A 71 -9.45 3.23 -15.04
CA ILE A 71 -9.94 4.47 -14.47
C ILE A 71 -9.79 5.62 -15.48
N SER A 72 -10.89 6.30 -15.78
CA SER A 72 -10.90 7.47 -16.67
C SER A 72 -10.00 8.60 -16.19
N SER A 73 -9.50 9.42 -17.11
CA SER A 73 -8.75 10.64 -16.78
C SER A 73 -9.59 11.59 -15.92
N ALA A 74 -10.87 11.74 -16.23
CA ALA A 74 -11.80 12.57 -15.48
C ALA A 74 -11.96 12.12 -14.01
N ALA A 75 -11.97 10.81 -13.74
CA ALA A 75 -11.98 10.29 -12.38
C ALA A 75 -10.68 10.60 -11.62
N ARG A 76 -9.53 10.51 -12.31
CA ARG A 76 -8.22 10.85 -11.73
C ARG A 76 -8.11 12.33 -11.36
N GLU A 77 -8.61 13.22 -12.22
CA GLU A 77 -8.67 14.66 -11.98
C GLU A 77 -9.59 15.03 -10.80
N LYS A 78 -10.64 14.24 -10.53
CA LYS A 78 -11.48 14.43 -9.35
C LYS A 78 -10.82 13.97 -8.05
N LEU A 79 -9.94 12.95 -8.12
CA LEU A 79 -9.22 12.45 -6.95
C LEU A 79 -8.08 13.38 -6.53
N CYS A 80 -7.31 13.88 -7.49
CA CYS A 80 -6.15 14.72 -7.26
C CYS A 80 -6.38 16.13 -7.80
N PRO A 81 -6.22 17.21 -6.99
CA PRO A 81 -5.56 17.25 -5.68
C PRO A 81 -6.52 17.20 -4.48
N ALA A 82 -7.82 16.99 -4.69
CA ALA A 82 -8.83 17.15 -3.63
C ALA A 82 -8.63 16.16 -2.46
N PHE A 83 -8.44 14.88 -2.77
CA PHE A 83 -8.41 13.78 -1.81
C PHE A 83 -7.04 13.16 -1.62
N CYS A 84 -6.18 13.20 -2.64
CA CYS A 84 -4.84 12.63 -2.59
C CYS A 84 -3.79 13.63 -3.11
N THR A 85 -2.55 13.42 -2.68
CA THR A 85 -1.40 14.21 -3.11
C THR A 85 -0.92 13.79 -4.51
N ARG A 86 -1.00 12.49 -4.80
CA ARG A 86 -0.46 11.90 -6.04
C ARG A 86 -1.33 10.73 -6.50
N VAL A 87 -1.48 10.62 -7.81
CA VAL A 87 -2.08 9.47 -8.48
C VAL A 87 -1.00 8.81 -9.34
N ILE A 88 -0.85 7.50 -9.22
CA ILE A 88 0.13 6.72 -9.97
C ILE A 88 -0.63 5.66 -10.76
N GLU A 89 -0.49 5.69 -12.08
CA GLU A 89 -1.05 4.66 -12.94
C GLU A 89 -0.15 3.42 -12.94
N ILE A 90 -0.73 2.27 -12.60
CA ILE A 90 -0.06 0.97 -12.63
C ILE A 90 -0.66 0.14 -13.77
N PRO A 91 0.18 -0.36 -14.71
CA PRO A 91 -0.28 -1.26 -15.74
C PRO A 91 -0.76 -2.59 -15.14
N TYR A 92 -1.82 -3.17 -15.71
CA TYR A 92 -2.30 -4.48 -15.30
C TYR A 92 -1.23 -5.54 -15.57
N ILE A 93 -0.84 -6.29 -14.54
CA ILE A 93 0.04 -7.45 -14.66
C ILE A 93 -0.85 -8.68 -14.72
N PRO A 94 -0.95 -9.38 -15.86
CA PRO A 94 -1.73 -10.60 -15.96
C PRO A 94 -1.15 -11.65 -15.01
N MET A 95 -1.96 -12.16 -14.09
CA MET A 95 -1.58 -13.35 -13.33
C MET A 95 -1.57 -14.55 -14.28
N PRO A 96 -0.59 -15.46 -14.17
CA PRO A 96 -0.62 -16.68 -14.96
C PRO A 96 -1.89 -17.48 -14.63
N ASP A 97 -2.66 -17.81 -15.67
CA ASP A 97 -3.84 -18.65 -15.52
C ASP A 97 -3.42 -20.01 -14.95
N SER A 98 -3.97 -20.37 -13.80
CA SER A 98 -3.76 -21.69 -13.19
C SER A 98 -4.29 -22.87 -14.02
N SER A 99 -4.75 -22.64 -15.25
CA SER A 99 -5.34 -23.65 -16.14
C SER A 99 -4.35 -24.26 -17.15
N CYS A 100 -3.07 -23.89 -17.12
CA CYS A 100 -2.05 -24.57 -17.92
C CYS A 100 -1.36 -25.67 -17.10
N SER A 101 -1.84 -26.90 -17.31
CA SER A 101 -1.07 -28.15 -17.35
C SER A 101 -0.19 -28.47 -16.13
N GLU A 102 -0.65 -29.44 -15.34
CA GLU A 102 0.13 -30.56 -14.78
C GLU A 102 1.66 -30.48 -14.89
N LYS A 103 2.25 -29.48 -14.24
CA LYS A 103 3.60 -29.58 -13.70
C LYS A 103 3.48 -29.12 -12.28
N SER A 104 3.12 -30.09 -11.45
CA SER A 104 3.41 -30.11 -10.02
C SER A 104 4.83 -29.57 -9.82
N SER A 105 4.96 -28.27 -9.56
CA SER A 105 6.08 -27.75 -8.79
C SER A 105 5.77 -28.12 -7.34
N HIS A 106 5.79 -29.43 -7.09
CA HIS A 106 6.07 -29.97 -5.78
C HIS A 106 7.40 -29.35 -5.38
N VAL A 107 7.36 -28.23 -4.66
CA VAL A 107 8.43 -27.88 -3.76
C VAL A 107 8.50 -29.08 -2.84
N THR A 108 9.45 -29.97 -3.08
CA THR A 108 9.86 -30.92 -2.06
C THR A 108 10.25 -30.04 -0.89
N SER A 109 9.35 -29.99 0.09
CA SER A 109 9.62 -29.56 1.45
C SER A 109 10.71 -30.48 1.97
N ARG A 110 11.95 -30.19 1.58
CA ARG A 110 13.12 -30.59 2.31
C ARG A 110 13.15 -29.67 3.52
N ASP A 111 12.35 -30.06 4.50
CA ASP A 111 12.76 -30.20 5.89
C ASP A 111 11.57 -30.77 6.65
N GLY A 112 11.65 -32.08 6.88
CA GLY A 112 10.84 -32.73 7.88
C GLY A 112 11.28 -32.23 9.25
N SER A 113 10.36 -31.59 9.97
CA SER A 113 10.04 -31.90 11.37
C SER A 113 9.17 -30.80 11.97
N HIS A 114 8.02 -31.22 12.50
CA HIS A 114 7.28 -30.57 13.58
C HIS A 114 6.93 -29.08 13.46
N CYS A 115 5.66 -28.80 13.12
CA CYS A 115 4.83 -28.01 14.04
C CYS A 115 3.37 -28.47 13.95
N GLY A 116 3.00 -29.31 14.93
CA GLY A 116 1.64 -29.77 15.09
C GLY A 116 0.71 -28.60 15.40
N LEU A 117 -0.40 -28.58 14.67
CA LEU A 117 -1.64 -27.91 15.04
C LEU A 117 -2.09 -28.42 16.42
N THR A 118 -1.83 -27.67 17.48
CA THR A 118 -2.67 -27.75 18.69
C THR A 118 -3.98 -27.02 18.40
N LYS A 119 -4.99 -27.79 17.96
CA LYS A 119 -6.38 -27.44 18.22
C LYS A 119 -6.67 -27.69 19.71
N LEU A 120 -7.33 -26.72 20.33
CA LEU A 120 -8.04 -26.84 21.61
C LEU A 120 -9.04 -28.01 21.58
#